data_AF-A0A7G2LZ02-F1
#
_entry.id   AF-A0A7G2LZ02-F1
#
_cell.length_a   1.000
_cell.length_b   1.000
_cell.length_c   1.000
_cell.angle_alpha   90.00
_cell.angle_beta   90.00
_cell.angle_gamma   90.00
#
_symmetry.space_group_name_H-M   'P 1'
#
loop_
_entity.id
_entity.type
_entity.pdbx_description
1 polymer ?
#
loop_
_entity_poly.entity_id
_entity_poly.type
_entity_poly.pdbx_seq_one_letter_code
_entity_poly.pdbx_strand_id
1 'polypeptide(L)'
;PAGQAMAAFVRAVEQTGGVGGIVSLHDLFSRDDNGRSDTIHFNDQGAYLVALTHYATLYHRDPAGLPHQLNRADGTPANTPSAEAAQLMQRVVWDVVRAHPDSGVAA
;
A
#
# COMPACT_ATOMS: atom_id res chain seq x y z
N PRO A 1 -5.97 -9.78 3.15
CA PRO A 1 -5.12 -9.47 4.34
C PRO A 1 -4.63 -8.00 4.37
N ALA A 2 -5.52 -7.02 4.15
CA ALA A 2 -5.12 -5.61 3.97
C ALA A 2 -4.53 -4.98 5.25
N GLY A 3 -5.12 -5.25 6.42
CA GLY A 3 -4.59 -4.74 7.70
C GLY A 3 -3.20 -5.28 8.04
N GLN A 4 -2.93 -6.56 7.77
CA GLN A 4 -1.60 -7.14 7.97
C GLN A 4 -0.59 -6.56 6.97
N ALA A 5 -0.99 -6.33 5.71
CA ALA A 5 -0.15 -5.69 4.71
C ALA A 5 0.22 -4.26 5.13
N MET A 6 -0.75 -3.49 5.63
CA MET A 6 -0.51 -2.14 6.18
C MET A 6 0.50 -2.18 7.34
N ALA A 7 0.28 -3.05 8.32
CA ALA A 7 1.16 -3.18 9.47
C ALA A 7 2.58 -3.65 9.09
N ALA A 8 2.69 -4.57 8.13
CA ALA A 8 3.98 -5.04 7.63
C ALA A 8 4.73 -3.95 6.86
N PHE A 9 4.02 -3.16 6.05
CA PHE A 9 4.62 -2.07 5.29
C PHE A 9 5.14 -0.99 6.21
N VAL A 10 4.36 -0.55 7.20
CA VAL A 10 4.82 0.47 8.16
C VAL A 10 6.06 0.02 8.93
N ARG A 11 6.12 -1.25 9.39
CA ARG A 11 7.34 -1.79 10.00
C ARG A 11 8.55 -1.76 9.06
N ALA A 12 8.35 -2.07 7.78
CA ALA A 12 9.42 -2.01 6.79
C ALA A 12 9.91 -0.57 6.57
N VAL A 13 8.99 0.41 6.53
CA VAL A 13 9.31 1.83 6.43
C VAL A 13 10.10 2.32 7.65
N GLU A 14 9.66 1.96 8.85
CA GLU A 14 10.37 2.31 10.10
C GLU A 14 11.79 1.75 10.12
N GLN A 15 11.98 0.51 9.65
CA GLN A 15 13.30 -0.13 9.58
C GLN A 15 14.25 0.54 8.58
N THR A 16 13.74 1.15 7.51
CA THR A 16 14.56 1.88 6.53
C THR A 16 14.71 3.36 6.86
N GLY A 17 14.05 3.86 7.91
CA GLY A 17 14.04 5.28 8.26
C GLY A 17 13.18 6.16 7.34
N GLY A 18 12.21 5.54 6.65
CA GLY A 18 11.40 6.18 5.61
C GLY A 18 11.63 5.61 4.21
N VAL A 19 10.70 5.89 3.29
CA VAL A 19 10.81 5.59 1.87
C VAL A 19 9.91 6.53 1.07
N GLY A 20 10.42 7.20 0.03
CA GLY A 20 9.58 7.96 -0.87
C GLY A 20 8.74 9.07 -0.24
N GLY A 21 9.19 9.65 0.88
CA GLY A 21 8.42 10.64 1.65
C GLY A 21 7.41 10.05 2.65
N ILE A 22 7.26 8.72 2.69
CA ILE A 22 6.48 8.00 3.71
C ILE A 22 7.42 7.69 4.86
N VAL A 23 7.10 8.18 6.06
CA VAL A 23 7.91 7.94 7.27
C VAL A 23 7.10 7.30 8.39
N SER A 24 5.78 7.31 8.28
CA SER A 24 4.87 6.79 9.30
C SER A 24 3.56 6.29 8.71
N LEU A 25 2.77 5.59 9.52
CA LEU A 25 1.40 5.19 9.18
C LEU A 25 0.54 6.39 8.76
N HIS A 26 0.71 7.56 9.39
CA HIS A 26 -0.10 8.75 9.12
C HIS A 26 0.04 9.27 7.68
N ASP A 27 1.15 8.96 7.00
CA ASP A 27 1.37 9.37 5.61
C ASP A 27 0.54 8.54 4.62
N LEU A 28 -0.15 7.49 5.08
CA LEU A 28 -1.03 6.63 4.28
C LEU A 28 -2.52 6.93 4.48
N PHE A 29 -2.83 7.89 5.35
CA PHE A 29 -4.19 8.32 5.62
C PHE A 29 -4.46 9.72 5.08
N SER A 30 -5.73 9.99 4.82
CA SER A 30 -6.20 11.30 4.40
C SER A 30 -6.04 12.32 5.54
N ARG A 31 -6.11 13.60 5.20
CA ARG A 31 -6.15 14.70 6.16
C ARG A 31 -7.43 15.48 5.97
N ASP A 32 -7.98 16.01 7.07
CA ASP A 32 -9.11 16.93 6.99
C ASP A 32 -8.67 18.32 6.51
N ASP A 33 -9.63 19.20 6.25
CA ASP A 33 -9.39 20.56 5.75
C ASP A 33 -8.51 21.42 6.67
N ASN A 34 -8.40 21.05 7.96
CA ASN A 34 -7.53 21.69 8.93
C ASN A 34 -6.14 21.03 9.01
N GLY A 35 -5.84 20.08 8.13
CA GLY A 35 -4.57 19.35 8.05
C GLY A 35 -4.41 18.23 9.08
N ARG A 36 -5.44 17.94 9.89
CA ARG A 36 -5.39 16.88 10.89
C ARG A 36 -5.53 15.52 10.21
N SER A 37 -4.73 14.55 10.65
CA SER A 37 -4.82 13.16 10.15
C SER A 37 -6.22 12.62 10.37
N ASP A 38 -6.86 12.17 9.30
CA ASP A 38 -7.90 11.16 9.36
C ASP A 38 -7.21 9.84 9.76
N THR A 39 -7.81 9.04 10.61
CA THR A 39 -7.26 7.75 11.05
C THR A 39 -8.08 6.56 10.59
N ILE A 40 -9.09 6.82 9.75
CA ILE A 40 -10.07 5.84 9.27
C ILE A 40 -10.00 5.74 7.75
N HIS A 41 -9.88 6.88 7.04
CA HIS A 41 -9.84 6.90 5.58
C HIS A 41 -8.40 6.97 5.05
N PHE A 42 -8.06 6.01 4.19
CA PHE A 42 -6.78 6.03 3.47
C PHE A 42 -6.72 7.18 2.46
N ASN A 43 -5.52 7.65 2.18
CA ASN A 43 -5.26 8.49 1.01
C ASN A 43 -4.93 7.61 -0.22
N ASP A 44 -4.58 8.24 -1.34
CA ASP A 44 -4.25 7.53 -2.59
C ASP A 44 -3.10 6.50 -2.43
N GLN A 45 -2.09 6.77 -1.59
CA GLN A 45 -0.97 5.86 -1.33
C GLN A 45 -1.40 4.66 -0.47
N GLY A 46 -2.18 4.91 0.58
CA GLY A 46 -2.77 3.83 1.39
C GLY A 46 -3.73 2.97 0.57
N ALA A 47 -4.54 3.60 -0.28
CA ALA A 47 -5.45 2.91 -1.20
C ALA A 47 -4.69 2.04 -2.22
N TYR A 48 -3.52 2.50 -2.71
CA TYR A 48 -2.67 1.70 -3.60
C TYR A 48 -2.21 0.40 -2.93
N LEU A 49 -1.73 0.45 -1.68
CA LEU A 49 -1.34 -0.75 -0.93
C LEU A 49 -2.50 -1.75 -0.77
N VAL A 50 -3.70 -1.24 -0.47
CA VAL A 50 -4.92 -2.04 -0.38
C VAL A 50 -5.29 -2.64 -1.74
N ALA A 51 -5.17 -1.88 -2.83
CA ALA A 51 -5.45 -2.36 -4.18
C ALA A 51 -4.50 -3.48 -4.61
N LEU A 52 -3.19 -3.35 -4.32
CA LEU A 52 -2.22 -4.42 -4.55
C LEU A 52 -2.57 -5.68 -3.76
N THR A 53 -3.02 -5.51 -2.50
CA THR A 53 -3.43 -6.65 -1.67
C THR A 53 -4.61 -7.38 -2.28
N HIS A 54 -5.62 -6.65 -2.77
CA HIS A 54 -6.75 -7.24 -3.49
C HIS A 54 -6.27 -7.92 -4.77
N TYR A 55 -5.44 -7.27 -5.57
CA TYR A 55 -4.92 -7.83 -6.81
C TYR A 55 -4.21 -9.17 -6.55
N ALA A 56 -3.25 -9.20 -5.63
CA ALA A 56 -2.47 -10.38 -5.33
C ALA A 56 -3.33 -11.51 -4.76
N THR A 57 -4.30 -11.18 -3.90
CA THR A 57 -5.20 -12.17 -3.27
C THR A 57 -6.25 -12.71 -4.25
N LEU A 58 -6.85 -11.87 -5.09
CA LEU A 58 -7.94 -12.29 -5.98
C LEU A 58 -7.42 -12.98 -7.25
N TYR A 59 -6.26 -12.54 -7.75
CA TYR A 59 -5.70 -13.07 -8.99
C TYR A 59 -4.54 -14.04 -8.77
N HIS A 60 -4.09 -14.22 -7.53
CA HIS A 60 -2.97 -15.11 -7.16
C HIS A 60 -1.71 -14.77 -7.97
N ARG A 61 -1.41 -13.48 -8.09
CA ARG A 61 -0.31 -12.95 -8.91
C ARG A 61 0.60 -12.04 -8.11
N ASP A 62 1.89 -12.17 -8.36
CA ASP A 62 2.91 -11.26 -7.84
C ASP A 62 2.66 -9.84 -8.39
N PRO A 63 2.43 -8.83 -7.52
CA PRO A 63 2.24 -7.44 -7.94
C PRO A 63 3.54 -6.73 -8.36
N ALA A 64 4.71 -7.37 -8.29
CA ALA A 64 5.98 -6.76 -8.65
C ALA A 64 5.97 -6.21 -10.09
N GLY A 65 6.37 -4.93 -10.23
CA GLY A 65 6.47 -4.26 -11.53
C GLY A 65 5.15 -3.73 -12.08
N LEU A 66 4.03 -3.87 -11.36
CA LEU A 66 2.78 -3.22 -11.74
C LEU A 66 2.92 -1.69 -11.77
N PRO A 67 2.14 -1.00 -12.62
CA PRO A 67 2.08 0.45 -12.62
C PRO A 67 1.74 1.01 -11.23
N HIS A 68 2.39 2.10 -10.86
CA HIS A 68 2.10 2.83 -9.62
C HIS A 68 1.57 4.24 -9.89
N GLN A 69 1.81 4.81 -11.07
CA GLN A 69 1.15 6.04 -11.50
C GLN A 69 -0.24 5.69 -12.04
N LEU A 70 -1.27 6.12 -11.32
CA LEU A 70 -2.65 5.75 -11.56
C LEU A 70 -3.52 7.01 -11.60
N ASN A 71 -4.69 6.87 -12.19
CA ASN A 71 -5.75 7.86 -12.09
C ASN A 71 -6.76 7.42 -11.03
N ARG A 72 -7.42 8.40 -10.41
CA ARG A 72 -8.61 8.21 -9.60
C ARG A 72 -9.79 7.82 -10.49
N ALA A 73 -10.89 7.43 -9.85
CA ALA A 73 -12.12 7.03 -10.54
C ALA A 73 -12.71 8.13 -11.43
N ASP A 74 -12.47 9.40 -11.10
CA ASP A 74 -12.91 10.57 -11.87
C ASP A 74 -11.95 10.93 -13.04
N GLY A 75 -10.89 10.15 -13.25
CA GLY A 75 -9.89 10.35 -14.30
C GLY A 75 -8.78 11.34 -13.93
N THR A 76 -8.83 11.98 -12.75
CA THR A 76 -7.73 12.85 -12.29
C THR A 76 -6.52 12.02 -11.84
N PRO A 77 -5.27 12.52 -11.95
CA PRO A 77 -4.11 11.80 -11.45
C PRO A 77 -4.19 11.58 -9.93
N ALA A 78 -3.90 10.36 -9.47
CA ALA A 78 -3.81 10.05 -8.05
C ALA A 78 -2.44 10.48 -7.48
N ASN A 79 -2.42 10.87 -6.21
CA ASN A 79 -1.17 11.12 -5.49
C ASN A 79 -0.53 9.79 -5.09
N THR A 80 0.22 9.22 -6.01
CA THR A 80 0.72 7.85 -5.92
C THR A 80 2.05 7.76 -5.19
N PRO A 81 2.42 6.58 -4.66
CA PRO A 81 3.74 6.41 -4.03
C PRO A 81 4.86 6.68 -5.03
N SER A 82 6.02 7.10 -4.55
CA SER A 82 7.24 7.14 -5.38
C SER A 82 7.59 5.74 -5.91
N ALA A 83 8.44 5.65 -6.92
CA ALA A 83 8.83 4.35 -7.50
C ALA A 83 9.44 3.39 -6.45
N GLU A 84 10.29 3.90 -5.55
CA GLU A 84 10.89 3.11 -4.46
C GLU A 84 9.85 2.67 -3.41
N ALA A 85 8.92 3.56 -3.04
CA ALA A 85 7.84 3.22 -2.11
C ALA A 85 6.91 2.18 -2.74
N ALA A 86 6.56 2.32 -4.02
CA ALA A 86 5.73 1.37 -4.75
C ALA A 86 6.39 -0.02 -4.81
N GLN A 87 7.69 -0.09 -5.10
CA GLN A 87 8.43 -1.35 -5.09
C GLN A 87 8.43 -2.03 -3.72
N LEU A 88 8.57 -1.25 -2.64
CA LEU A 88 8.48 -1.80 -1.29
C LEU A 88 7.06 -2.29 -0.97
N MET A 89 6.04 -1.51 -1.31
CA MET A 89 4.63 -1.89 -1.15
C MET A 89 4.30 -3.19 -1.88
N GLN A 90 4.71 -3.34 -3.15
CA GLN A 90 4.50 -4.53 -3.96
C GLN A 90 5.14 -5.77 -3.31
N ARG A 91 6.40 -5.67 -2.91
CA ARG A 91 7.13 -6.76 -2.24
C ARG A 91 6.46 -7.18 -0.94
N VAL A 92 6.18 -6.22 -0.06
CA VAL A 92 5.56 -6.49 1.25
C VAL A 92 4.19 -7.12 1.09
N VAL A 93 3.37 -6.62 0.16
CA VAL A 93 2.06 -7.20 -0.13
C VAL A 93 2.21 -8.66 -0.58
N TRP A 94 3.14 -8.96 -1.48
CA TRP A 94 3.36 -10.32 -1.96
C TRP A 94 3.74 -11.27 -0.82
N ASP A 95 4.68 -10.86 0.03
CA ASP A 95 5.12 -11.65 1.17
C ASP A 95 3.99 -11.90 2.17
N VAL A 96 3.19 -10.87 2.47
CA VAL A 96 2.03 -11.00 3.38
C VAL A 96 0.96 -11.91 2.80
N VAL A 97 0.64 -11.77 1.51
CA VAL A 97 -0.42 -12.58 0.88
C VAL A 97 -0.03 -14.06 0.84
N ARG A 98 1.21 -14.39 0.46
CA ARG A 98 1.70 -15.78 0.46
C ARG A 98 1.78 -16.39 1.86
N ALA A 99 2.09 -15.59 2.87
CA ALA A 99 2.17 -16.07 4.25
C ALA A 99 0.81 -16.18 4.95
N HIS A 100 -0.26 -15.60 4.39
CA HIS A 100 -1.56 -15.60 5.04
C HIS A 100 -2.30 -16.92 4.78
N PRO A 101 -2.67 -17.70 5.82
CA PRO A 101 -3.19 -19.06 5.66
C PRO A 101 -4.49 -19.13 4.84
N ASP A 102 -5.34 -18.10 4.95
CA ASP A 102 -6.62 -18.04 4.24
C ASP A 102 -6.57 -17.29 2.89
N SER A 103 -5.38 -16.96 2.37
CA SER A 103 -5.29 -16.22 1.09
C SER A 103 -5.55 -17.08 -0.14
N GLY A 104 -5.39 -18.40 -0.03
CA GLY A 104 -5.45 -19.31 -1.18
C GLY A 104 -4.23 -19.24 -2.11
N VAL A 105 -3.23 -18.40 -1.82
CA VAL A 105 -1.99 -18.28 -2.58
C VAL A 105 -0.94 -19.22 -1.99
N ALA A 106 -0.24 -19.98 -2.84
CA ALA A 106 0.83 -20.88 -2.40
C ALA A 106 2.01 -20.09 -1.82
N ALA A 107 2.63 -20.63 -0.77
CA ALA A 107 3.80 -20.06 -0.10
C ALA A 107 5.06 -20.10 -0.99
#